data_AF-A0A6N6WPK1-F1
#
_entry.id   AF-A0A6N6WPK1-F1
#
_cell.length_a   1.000
_cell.length_b   1.000
_cell.length_c   1.000
_cell.angle_alpha   90.00
_cell.angle_beta   90.00
_cell.angle_gamma   90.00
#
_symmetry.space_group_name_H-M   'P 1'
#
loop_
_entity.id
_entity.type
_entity.pdbx_description
1 polymer ?
#
loop_
_entity_poly.entity_id
_entity_poly.type
_entity_poly.pdbx_seq_one_letter_code
_entity_poly.pdbx_strand_id
1 'polypeptide(L)'
;VGIIRALTVGVAYQTTVGGIMNTSVALLQSSQVGLHKSLMVGMGYSVNVGNNVTFSVGKTMKENTGQTAVYSAGEHLELCCGKARLVLTKDGSIFLNGTHIHLEGESDVNGDAPVINWNCGATQPVPDAPVPKDLPPGMPDMRQF
;
A
#
# COMPACT_ATOMS: atom_id res chain seq x y z
N VAL A 1 -8.33 -33.86 -24.05
CA VAL A 1 -9.35 -32.77 -24.07
C VAL A 1 -8.60 -31.46 -23.88
N GLY A 2 -8.82 -30.47 -24.76
CA GLY A 2 -7.83 -29.45 -25.15
C GLY A 2 -7.10 -28.76 -24.00
N ILE A 3 -5.77 -28.85 -24.00
CA ILE A 3 -4.87 -28.39 -22.93
C ILE A 3 -4.67 -26.86 -22.96
N ILE A 4 -5.00 -26.21 -24.10
CA ILE A 4 -4.78 -24.78 -24.33
C ILE A 4 -5.94 -24.21 -25.16
N ARG A 5 -6.57 -23.11 -24.71
CA ARG A 5 -7.56 -22.31 -25.45
C ARG A 5 -7.01 -20.89 -25.63
N ALA A 6 -6.90 -20.43 -26.87
CA ALA A 6 -6.53 -19.05 -27.20
C ALA A 6 -7.74 -18.30 -27.77
N LEU A 7 -7.96 -17.06 -27.30
CA LEU A 7 -8.97 -16.14 -27.83
C LEU A 7 -8.24 -14.85 -28.23
N THR A 8 -8.21 -14.56 -29.52
CA THR A 8 -7.67 -13.31 -30.07
C THR A 8 -8.84 -12.46 -30.53
N VAL A 9 -8.91 -11.22 -30.05
CA VAL A 9 -9.94 -10.26 -30.46
C VAL A 9 -9.29 -9.07 -31.14
N GLY A 10 -9.83 -8.66 -32.28
CA GLY A 10 -9.28 -7.57 -33.09
C GLY A 10 -9.61 -6.18 -32.55
N VAL A 11 -10.87 -5.77 -32.67
CA VAL A 11 -11.28 -4.38 -32.40
C VAL A 11 -11.98 -4.21 -31.05
N ALA A 12 -12.92 -5.09 -30.72
CA ALA A 12 -13.73 -4.97 -29.50
C ALA A 12 -14.16 -6.33 -28.96
N TYR A 13 -14.16 -6.46 -27.64
CA TYR A 13 -14.67 -7.61 -26.90
C TYR A 13 -15.55 -7.12 -25.75
N GLN A 14 -16.76 -7.66 -25.61
CA GLN A 14 -17.64 -7.38 -24.50
C GLN A 14 -18.09 -8.70 -23.86
N THR A 15 -18.02 -8.78 -22.54
CA THR A 15 -18.64 -9.85 -21.75
C THR A 15 -19.70 -9.22 -20.86
N THR A 16 -20.95 -9.67 -21.01
CA THR A 16 -22.06 -9.26 -20.16
C THR A 16 -22.61 -10.51 -19.47
N VAL A 17 -22.76 -10.45 -18.15
CA VAL A 17 -23.31 -11.54 -17.36
C VAL A 17 -24.50 -10.99 -16.59
N GLY A 18 -25.68 -11.58 -16.81
CA GLY A 18 -26.92 -11.18 -16.12
C GLY A 18 -27.07 -11.76 -14.71
N GLY A 19 -26.12 -12.59 -14.28
CA GLY A 19 -26.09 -13.23 -12.96
C GLY A 19 -24.69 -13.20 -12.36
N ILE A 20 -24.22 -14.34 -11.86
CA ILE A 20 -22.93 -14.46 -11.19
C ILE A 20 -21.84 -14.85 -12.19
N MET A 21 -20.68 -14.19 -12.12
CA MET A 21 -19.46 -14.56 -12.84
C MET A 21 -18.40 -15.03 -11.84
N ASN A 22 -17.82 -16.21 -12.06
CA ASN A 22 -16.65 -16.69 -11.33
C ASN A 22 -15.48 -16.90 -12.31
N THR A 23 -14.28 -16.49 -11.91
CA THR A 23 -13.04 -16.75 -12.64
C THR A 23 -12.09 -17.47 -11.69
N SER A 24 -11.78 -18.72 -12.01
CA SER A 24 -10.83 -19.55 -11.25
C SER A 24 -9.62 -19.87 -12.12
N VAL A 25 -8.43 -19.57 -11.62
CA VAL A 25 -7.16 -19.79 -12.33
C VAL A 25 -6.21 -20.54 -11.42
N ALA A 26 -5.71 -21.70 -11.87
CA ALA A 26 -4.90 -22.60 -11.04
C ALA A 26 -3.42 -22.20 -10.92
N LEU A 27 -2.89 -21.48 -11.90
CA LEU A 27 -1.46 -21.17 -11.99
C LEU A 27 -1.20 -19.67 -11.98
N LEU A 28 -1.59 -18.97 -13.04
CA LEU A 28 -1.27 -17.56 -13.22
C LEU A 28 -2.35 -16.84 -14.02
N GLN A 29 -2.75 -15.67 -13.51
CA GLN A 29 -3.64 -14.74 -14.18
C GLN A 29 -2.89 -13.42 -14.40
N SER A 30 -2.65 -13.05 -15.65
CA SER A 30 -2.03 -11.77 -16.03
C SER A 30 -3.03 -10.91 -16.80
N SER A 31 -3.04 -9.61 -16.52
CA SER A 31 -3.90 -8.62 -17.17
C SER A 31 -3.06 -7.42 -17.58
N GLN A 32 -2.80 -7.28 -18.88
CA GLN A 32 -2.09 -6.14 -19.45
C GLN A 32 -3.09 -5.21 -20.16
N VAL A 33 -3.01 -3.91 -19.87
CA VAL A 33 -3.88 -2.90 -20.48
C VAL A 33 -3.02 -1.77 -21.00
N GLY A 34 -3.12 -1.47 -22.29
CA GLY A 34 -2.22 -0.51 -22.96
C GLY A 34 -2.56 0.96 -22.74
N LEU A 35 -3.84 1.31 -22.57
CA LEU A 35 -4.27 2.70 -22.47
C LEU A 35 -4.91 3.01 -21.11
N HIS A 36 -6.04 2.36 -20.80
CA HIS A 36 -6.84 2.71 -19.63
C HIS A 36 -7.62 1.52 -19.09
N LYS A 37 -7.56 1.32 -17.77
CA LYS A 37 -8.37 0.33 -17.04
C LYS A 37 -9.22 1.06 -16.00
N SER A 38 -10.53 0.87 -16.04
CA SER A 38 -11.46 1.32 -15.01
C SER A 38 -12.18 0.14 -14.39
N LEU A 39 -12.30 0.15 -13.06
CA LEU A 39 -13.05 -0.83 -12.28
C LEU A 39 -14.06 -0.08 -11.43
N MET A 40 -15.35 -0.29 -11.71
CA MET A 40 -16.45 0.28 -10.94
C MET A 40 -17.18 -0.86 -10.23
N VAL A 41 -17.35 -0.72 -8.92
CA VAL A 41 -17.99 -1.73 -8.08
C VAL A 41 -19.12 -1.05 -7.30
N GLY A 42 -20.34 -1.58 -7.41
CA GLY A 42 -21.54 -0.93 -6.86
C GLY A 42 -21.76 -1.13 -5.37
N MET A 43 -21.18 -2.17 -4.75
CA MET A 43 -21.40 -2.50 -3.34
C MET A 43 -20.10 -2.69 -2.56
N GLY A 44 -19.31 -3.72 -2.88
CA GLY A 44 -18.10 -4.04 -2.12
C GLY A 44 -17.03 -4.69 -2.97
N TYR A 45 -15.78 -4.32 -2.70
CA TYR A 45 -14.59 -4.85 -3.33
C TYR A 45 -13.65 -5.38 -2.25
N SER A 46 -13.39 -6.69 -2.26
CA SER A 46 -12.49 -7.35 -1.30
C SER A 46 -11.38 -8.04 -2.07
N VAL A 47 -10.14 -7.80 -1.64
CA VAL A 47 -8.94 -8.41 -2.21
C VAL A 47 -8.19 -9.08 -1.08
N ASN A 48 -8.06 -10.41 -1.18
CA ASN A 48 -7.31 -11.22 -0.23
C ASN A 48 -6.10 -11.79 -0.96
N VAL A 49 -4.90 -11.41 -0.54
CA VAL A 49 -3.64 -11.82 -1.16
C VAL A 49 -2.88 -12.70 -0.17
N GLY A 50 -2.44 -13.87 -0.62
CA GLY A 50 -1.81 -14.86 0.26
C GLY A 50 -0.35 -14.56 0.64
N ASN A 51 0.35 -13.74 -0.15
CA ASN A 51 1.77 -13.43 0.10
C ASN A 51 2.07 -11.93 0.01
N ASN A 52 2.15 -11.38 -1.20
CA ASN A 52 2.53 -9.97 -1.39
C ASN A 52 1.68 -9.26 -2.45
N VAL A 53 1.43 -7.97 -2.22
CA VAL A 53 0.82 -7.04 -3.17
C VAL A 53 1.74 -5.84 -3.36
N THR A 54 1.89 -5.37 -4.59
CA THR A 54 2.73 -4.20 -4.90
C THR A 54 2.07 -3.35 -5.96
N PHE A 55 1.99 -2.05 -5.69
CA PHE A 55 1.49 -1.04 -6.61
C PHE A 55 2.64 -0.13 -7.01
N SER A 56 3.00 -0.15 -8.29
CA SER A 56 3.99 0.76 -8.87
C SER A 56 3.28 1.75 -9.78
N VAL A 57 3.39 3.04 -9.45
CA VAL A 57 2.66 4.12 -10.15
C VAL A 57 3.67 5.15 -10.65
N GLY A 58 3.69 5.42 -11.94
CA GLY A 58 4.71 6.28 -12.55
C GLY A 58 4.53 7.80 -12.33
N LYS A 59 3.36 8.25 -11.87
CA LYS A 59 3.08 9.69 -11.67
C LYS A 59 2.36 9.99 -10.36
N THR A 60 1.12 9.53 -10.21
CA THR A 60 0.27 9.91 -9.08
C THR A 60 -0.68 8.79 -8.71
N MET A 61 -0.68 8.44 -7.42
CA MET A 61 -1.71 7.61 -6.79
C MET A 61 -2.59 8.52 -5.93
N LYS A 62 -3.90 8.45 -6.13
CA LYS A 62 -4.88 9.21 -5.35
C LYS A 62 -5.91 8.25 -4.78
N GLU A 63 -6.06 8.25 -3.47
CA GLU A 63 -7.10 7.54 -2.74
C GLU A 63 -8.04 8.56 -2.10
N ASN A 64 -9.34 8.41 -2.34
CA ASN A 64 -10.36 9.33 -1.81
C ASN A 64 -11.47 8.52 -1.15
N THR A 65 -11.55 8.62 0.18
CA THR A 65 -12.46 7.80 1.00
C THR A 65 -13.47 8.70 1.70
N GLY A 66 -14.76 8.39 1.54
CA GLY A 66 -15.84 9.28 1.99
C GLY A 66 -16.06 9.32 3.50
N GLN A 67 -15.73 8.24 4.23
CA GLN A 67 -15.96 8.15 5.68
C GLN A 67 -14.70 7.80 6.46
N THR A 68 -14.11 6.62 6.23
CA THR A 68 -12.97 6.14 7.02
C THR A 68 -12.01 5.31 6.17
N ALA A 69 -10.72 5.66 6.19
CA ALA A 69 -9.63 4.85 5.66
C ALA A 69 -8.80 4.32 6.83
N VAL A 70 -8.59 3.00 6.91
CA VAL A 70 -7.82 2.35 7.96
C VAL A 70 -6.65 1.61 7.34
N TYR A 71 -5.44 1.98 7.74
CA TYR A 71 -4.21 1.28 7.38
C TYR A 71 -3.66 0.58 8.62
N SER A 72 -3.58 -0.75 8.58
CA SER A 72 -3.11 -1.57 9.69
C SER A 72 -2.02 -2.51 9.21
N ALA A 73 -0.96 -2.62 10.01
CA ALA A 73 0.14 -3.55 9.79
C ALA A 73 0.47 -4.26 11.11
N GLY A 74 0.86 -5.53 11.04
CA GLY A 74 1.15 -6.33 12.23
C GLY A 74 2.51 -6.03 12.88
N GLU A 75 3.50 -5.61 12.08
CA GLU A 75 4.88 -5.41 12.55
C GLU A 75 5.37 -3.96 12.36
N HIS A 76 5.14 -3.40 11.17
CA HIS A 76 5.70 -2.11 10.75
C HIS A 76 4.80 -1.45 9.71
N LEU A 77 4.42 -0.19 9.94
CA LEU A 77 3.73 0.66 8.97
C LEU A 77 4.57 1.90 8.72
N GLU A 78 4.89 2.18 7.46
CA GLU A 78 5.78 3.28 7.08
C GLU A 78 5.23 4.11 5.92
N LEU A 79 5.34 5.43 6.05
CA LEU A 79 5.17 6.39 4.97
C LEU A 79 6.51 7.09 4.76
N CYS A 80 7.09 6.93 3.57
CA CYS A 80 8.40 7.48 3.22
C CYS A 80 8.29 8.44 2.02
N CYS A 81 9.03 9.55 2.08
CA CYS A 81 9.25 10.47 0.98
C CYS A 81 10.67 11.05 1.07
N GLY A 82 11.62 10.42 0.34
CA GLY A 82 13.03 10.80 0.43
C GLY A 82 13.59 10.63 1.85
N LYS A 83 13.95 11.74 2.50
CA LYS A 83 14.45 11.73 3.90
C LYS A 83 13.34 11.81 4.96
N ALA A 84 12.11 12.12 4.57
CA ALA A 84 11.00 12.23 5.49
C ALA A 84 10.34 10.87 5.70
N ARG A 85 10.11 10.50 6.97
CA ARG A 85 9.56 9.20 7.35
C ARG A 85 8.55 9.37 8.49
N LEU A 86 7.40 8.71 8.37
CA LEU A 86 6.48 8.44 9.47
C LEU A 86 6.38 6.93 9.65
N VAL A 87 6.76 6.42 10.82
CA VAL A 87 6.82 4.99 11.10
C VAL A 87 6.07 4.65 12.38
N LEU A 88 5.23 3.61 12.30
CA LEU A 88 4.57 2.98 13.43
C LEU A 88 5.07 1.55 13.55
N THR A 89 5.41 1.14 14.76
CA THR A 89 5.97 -0.18 15.05
C THR A 89 5.12 -0.95 16.05
N LYS A 90 5.23 -2.29 16.05
CA LYS A 90 4.38 -3.16 16.87
C LYS A 90 4.47 -2.95 18.39
N ASP A 91 5.57 -2.37 18.87
CA ASP A 91 5.77 -2.05 20.28
C ASP A 91 5.04 -0.75 20.70
N GLY A 92 4.35 -0.11 19.74
CA GLY A 92 3.63 1.15 19.94
C GLY A 92 4.48 2.39 19.71
N SER A 93 5.77 2.24 19.36
CA SER A 93 6.63 3.38 19.08
C SER A 93 6.23 4.05 17.77
N ILE A 94 6.22 5.39 17.79
CA ILE A 94 5.95 6.26 16.64
C ILE A 94 7.17 7.12 16.38
N PHE A 95 7.63 7.12 15.13
CA PHE A 95 8.75 7.93 14.69
C PHE A 95 8.30 8.91 13.62
N LEU A 96 8.52 10.19 13.88
CA LEU A 96 8.35 11.26 12.90
C LEU A 96 9.71 11.87 12.63
N ASN A 97 10.25 11.64 11.43
CA ASN A 97 11.59 12.09 11.05
C ASN A 97 11.55 12.93 9.77
N GLY A 98 12.34 13.99 9.76
CA GLY A 98 12.52 14.88 8.62
C GLY A 98 13.59 15.93 8.90
N THR A 99 14.02 16.65 7.86
CA THR A 99 15.00 17.76 8.01
C THR A 99 14.38 18.99 8.64
N HIS A 100 13.10 19.24 8.37
CA HIS A 100 12.28 20.28 8.97
C HIS A 100 10.93 19.68 9.33
N ILE A 101 10.49 19.89 10.56
CA ILE A 101 9.17 19.50 11.03
C ILE A 101 8.47 20.79 11.46
N HIS A 102 7.51 21.23 10.64
CA HIS A 102 6.63 22.34 10.97
C HIS A 102 5.40 21.77 11.69
N LEU A 103 5.17 22.21 12.93
CA LEU A 103 4.02 21.84 13.74
C LEU A 103 3.25 23.12 14.06
N GLU A 104 2.04 23.23 13.53
CA GLU A 104 1.17 24.38 13.70
C GLU A 104 -0.23 23.90 14.07
N GLY A 105 -0.80 24.47 15.12
CA GLY A 105 -2.20 24.29 15.52
C GLY A 105 -2.87 25.66 15.54
N GLU A 106 -4.08 25.76 14.98
CA GLU A 106 -4.83 27.03 14.92
C GLU A 106 -5.27 27.50 16.31
N SER A 107 -5.68 26.56 17.18
CA SER A 107 -6.09 26.85 18.57
C SER A 107 -5.04 26.39 19.57
N ASP A 108 -4.70 25.10 19.55
CA ASP A 108 -3.79 24.50 20.53
C ASP A 108 -3.04 23.29 19.96
N VAL A 109 -1.90 22.99 20.58
CA VAL A 109 -1.12 21.76 20.40
C VAL A 109 -0.86 21.19 21.78
N ASN A 110 -1.57 20.11 22.14
CA ASN A 110 -1.45 19.49 23.46
C ASN A 110 -0.50 18.29 23.42
N GLY A 111 0.22 18.07 24.51
CA GLY A 111 1.08 16.92 24.70
C GLY A 111 1.21 16.59 26.18
N ASP A 112 0.78 15.38 26.56
CA ASP A 112 0.81 14.91 27.94
C ASP A 112 1.75 13.72 28.05
N ALA A 113 2.70 13.82 28.98
CA ALA A 113 3.56 12.72 29.37
C ALA A 113 4.16 13.00 30.76
N PRO A 114 4.60 11.96 31.50
CA PRO A 114 5.40 12.17 32.70
C PRO A 114 6.70 12.96 32.44
N VAL A 115 7.28 12.81 31.24
CA VAL A 115 8.50 13.51 30.83
C VAL A 115 8.38 13.92 29.36
N ILE A 116 8.67 15.20 29.08
CA ILE A 116 8.81 15.72 27.72
C ILE A 116 10.24 16.22 27.52
N ASN A 117 10.90 15.66 26.52
CA ASN A 117 12.33 15.85 26.27
C ASN A 117 12.55 16.73 25.04
N TRP A 118 13.09 17.94 25.25
CA TRP A 118 13.40 18.88 24.17
C TRP A 118 14.91 19.07 24.04
N ASN A 119 15.43 18.86 22.82
CA ASN A 119 16.84 19.08 22.49
C ASN A 119 17.84 18.38 23.44
N CYS A 120 17.52 17.18 23.91
CA CYS A 120 18.36 16.41 24.85
C CYS A 120 19.11 15.25 24.20
N GLY A 121 18.90 15.00 22.91
CA GLY A 121 19.54 13.88 22.18
C GLY A 121 18.98 12.49 22.52
N ALA A 122 17.91 12.38 23.29
CA ALA A 122 17.30 11.09 23.66
C ALA A 122 16.47 10.44 22.54
N THR A 123 16.32 11.09 21.38
CA THR A 123 15.59 10.55 20.23
C THR A 123 16.27 9.30 19.68
N GLN A 124 15.49 8.23 19.48
CA GLN A 124 15.98 7.01 18.87
C GLN A 124 15.96 7.12 17.34
N PRO A 125 16.88 6.44 16.62
CA PRO A 125 16.83 6.38 15.18
C PRO A 125 15.54 5.67 14.72
N VAL A 126 15.04 6.05 13.54
CA VAL A 126 13.91 5.36 12.93
C VAL A 126 14.33 3.91 12.64
N PRO A 127 13.58 2.91 13.12
CA PRO A 127 13.93 1.52 12.88
C PRO A 127 13.85 1.20 11.38
N ASP A 128 14.63 0.20 10.97
CA ASP A 128 14.54 -0.34 9.63
C ASP A 128 13.28 -1.20 9.50
N ALA A 129 12.60 -1.08 8.36
CA ALA A 129 11.49 -1.97 8.07
C ALA A 129 11.96 -3.45 8.07
N PRO A 130 11.20 -4.37 8.69
CA PRO A 130 11.55 -5.78 8.74
C PRO A 130 11.89 -6.31 7.34
N VAL A 131 12.99 -7.07 7.24
CA VAL A 131 13.37 -7.72 5.99
C VAL A 131 12.27 -8.73 5.64
N PRO A 132 11.64 -8.66 4.45
CA PRO A 132 10.72 -9.69 4.02
C PRO A 132 11.45 -11.04 3.98
N LYS A 133 10.99 -12.02 4.74
CA LYS A 133 11.65 -13.33 4.85
C LYS A 133 11.57 -14.13 3.53
N ASP A 134 10.62 -13.80 2.67
CA ASP A 134 10.30 -14.51 1.43
C ASP A 134 10.19 -13.55 0.22
N LEU A 135 11.17 -12.67 0.00
CA LEU A 135 11.25 -11.88 -1.24
C LEU A 135 11.39 -12.82 -2.45
N PRO A 136 10.43 -12.84 -3.39
CA PRO A 136 10.55 -13.65 -4.59
C PRO A 136 11.79 -13.23 -5.41
N PRO A 137 12.47 -14.17 -6.09
CA PRO A 137 13.62 -13.84 -6.94
C PRO A 137 13.28 -12.77 -7.97
N GLY A 138 14.05 -11.68 -7.99
CA GLY A 138 13.88 -10.57 -8.95
C GLY A 138 12.88 -9.49 -8.53
N MET A 139 12.22 -9.62 -7.38
CA MET A 139 11.46 -8.51 -6.80
C MET A 139 12.43 -7.56 -6.09
N PRO A 140 12.49 -6.27 -6.48
CA PRO A 140 13.35 -5.33 -5.80
C PRO A 140 12.82 -5.09 -4.39
N ASP A 141 13.73 -4.92 -3.45
CA ASP A 141 13.39 -4.56 -2.09
C ASP A 141 12.78 -3.16 -2.09
N MET A 142 11.45 -3.08 -1.90
CA MET A 142 10.72 -1.82 -1.98
C MET A 142 11.11 -0.82 -0.87
N ARG A 143 11.90 -1.25 0.12
CA ARG A 143 12.50 -0.37 1.13
C ARG A 143 13.57 0.57 0.56
N GLN A 144 14.08 0.30 -0.63
CA GLN A 144 15.16 1.06 -1.27
C GLN A 144 14.66 2.21 -2.15
N PHE A 145 13.35 2.36 -2.32
CA PHE A 145 12.72 3.39 -3.16
C PHE A 145 12.00 4.45 -2.32
#